data_AF-Q94948-F1
#
_entry.id   AF-Q94948-F1
#
_cell.length_a   1.000
_cell.length_b   1.000
_cell.length_c   1.000
_cell.angle_alpha   90.00
_cell.angle_beta   90.00
_cell.angle_gamma   90.00
#
_symmetry.space_group_name_H-M   'P 1'
#
loop_
_entity.id
_entity.type
_entity.pdbx_description
1 polymer ?
#
loop_
_entity_poly.entity_id
_entity_poly.type
_entity_poly.pdbx_seq_one_letter_code
_entity_poly.pdbx_strand_id
1 'polypeptide(L)'
;LAVAAMASPSSGRTGGNSVNQALKPSQWLSPQQLEGIGSVDDLTLERLESMSLEKGAELLQQVYHLSQINHDIEPTYVPSNVQVYVPKANGDKIVASLDEMTQLLKQEQNFGQDEVTIIVTGLPKNCETVNKANRKLVQAYMQRYNLKQQQEQGQKYNRDSSEDNNRQRTSSEEDYSEQAKSAKTQTGDIIVIDLGSKLPNYNSIAMLDTEAIGCIFGKWIVKMTDELQLPHETIHLIGQNIGAHVAGAAANEFTRLTGHKLRRVTGLDPSGIVAKGR
;
A
#
# COMPACT_ATOMS: atom_id res chain seq x y z
N LEU A 1 23.08 -21.77 -9.32
CA LEU A 1 24.25 -21.83 -8.40
C LEU A 1 24.12 -23.07 -7.54
N ALA A 2 24.96 -24.08 -7.81
CA ALA A 2 25.00 -25.33 -7.07
C ALA A 2 25.93 -25.17 -5.85
N VAL A 3 25.40 -25.25 -4.64
CA VAL A 3 26.18 -25.53 -3.43
C VAL A 3 25.42 -26.59 -2.64
N ALA A 4 26.01 -27.78 -2.60
CA ALA A 4 25.52 -28.93 -1.87
C ALA A 4 25.47 -28.62 -0.36
N ALA A 5 24.29 -28.78 0.24
CA ALA A 5 24.11 -28.72 1.68
C ALA A 5 24.61 -30.02 2.33
N MET A 6 25.89 -30.03 2.72
CA MET A 6 26.41 -31.03 3.66
C MET A 6 26.66 -30.35 5.00
N ALA A 7 25.61 -30.26 5.83
CA ALA A 7 25.75 -29.86 7.23
C ALA A 7 25.97 -31.11 8.09
N SER A 8 27.19 -31.29 8.59
CA SER A 8 27.53 -32.31 9.60
C SER A 8 26.85 -32.00 10.95
N PRO A 9 26.47 -33.01 11.74
CA PRO A 9 25.85 -32.77 13.05
C PRO A 9 26.93 -32.42 14.07
N SER A 10 26.94 -31.18 14.57
CA SER A 10 27.67 -30.83 15.78
C SER A 10 26.83 -31.22 17.01
N SER A 11 27.32 -32.21 17.75
CA SER A 11 26.84 -32.58 19.08
C SER A 11 27.34 -31.57 20.12
N GLY A 12 26.43 -30.91 20.84
CA GLY A 12 26.78 -30.07 22.00
C GLY A 12 25.54 -29.48 22.67
N ARG A 13 25.43 -29.62 23.99
CA ARG A 13 24.24 -29.48 24.81
C ARG A 13 23.88 -28.04 25.22
N THR A 14 22.59 -27.91 25.58
CA THR A 14 21.95 -27.05 26.62
C THR A 14 21.66 -25.57 26.36
N GLY A 15 20.35 -25.25 26.41
CA GLY A 15 19.82 -24.12 27.19
C GLY A 15 19.40 -22.88 26.40
N GLY A 16 18.17 -22.85 25.90
CA GLY A 16 17.54 -21.62 25.42
C GLY A 16 16.22 -21.90 24.71
N ASN A 17 15.11 -21.42 25.26
CA ASN A 17 13.81 -21.37 24.58
C ASN A 17 13.90 -20.40 23.39
N SER A 18 14.38 -20.89 22.25
CA SER A 18 14.22 -20.23 20.96
C SER A 18 13.17 -20.99 20.18
N VAL A 19 12.02 -20.34 19.96
CA VAL A 19 11.02 -20.77 18.99
C VAL A 19 11.57 -20.48 17.59
N ASN A 20 12.63 -21.19 17.21
CA ASN A 20 13.16 -21.24 15.85
C ASN A 20 12.93 -22.66 15.31
N GLN A 21 11.66 -23.08 15.28
CA GLN A 21 11.23 -24.20 14.45
C GLN A 21 10.98 -23.70 13.03
N ALA A 22 12.01 -23.17 12.38
CA ALA A 22 12.03 -23.15 10.92
C ALA A 22 12.19 -24.62 10.49
N LEU A 23 11.09 -25.25 10.07
CA LEU A 23 11.11 -26.60 9.49
C LEU A 23 12.17 -26.65 8.39
N LYS A 24 12.97 -27.72 8.34
CA LYS A 24 14.03 -27.85 7.34
C LYS A 24 13.39 -27.87 5.93
N PRO A 25 14.03 -27.29 4.90
CA PRO A 25 13.57 -27.31 3.50
C PRO A 25 13.04 -28.66 2.99
N SER A 26 13.74 -29.72 3.36
CA SER A 26 13.39 -31.10 3.04
C SER A 26 12.12 -31.63 3.70
N GLN A 27 11.50 -30.89 4.62
CA GLN A 27 10.28 -31.27 5.35
C GLN A 27 9.01 -30.66 4.73
N TRP A 28 9.13 -29.66 3.84
CA TRP A 28 7.97 -29.00 3.21
C TRP A 28 7.96 -29.04 1.67
N LEU A 29 9.11 -29.31 1.03
CA LEU A 29 9.16 -29.58 -0.42
C LEU A 29 9.97 -30.84 -0.71
N SER A 30 9.45 -31.66 -1.62
CA SER A 30 10.22 -32.75 -2.21
C SER A 30 11.31 -32.20 -3.13
N PRO A 31 12.43 -32.92 -3.34
CA PRO A 31 13.47 -32.53 -4.28
C PRO A 31 12.95 -32.22 -5.70
N GLN A 32 11.95 -32.97 -6.17
CA GLN A 32 11.30 -32.72 -7.47
C GLN A 32 10.53 -31.40 -7.51
N GLN A 33 9.89 -31.01 -6.40
CA GLN A 33 9.21 -29.72 -6.31
C GLN A 33 10.22 -28.57 -6.27
N LEU A 34 11.37 -28.75 -5.61
CA LEU A 34 12.45 -27.76 -5.60
C LEU A 34 13.06 -27.55 -6.99
N GLU A 35 13.28 -28.64 -7.75
CA GLU A 35 13.76 -28.56 -9.13
C GLU A 35 12.75 -27.91 -10.09
N GLY A 36 11.45 -28.00 -9.77
CA GLY A 36 10.37 -27.40 -10.55
C GLY A 36 10.16 -25.89 -10.31
N ILE A 37 10.65 -25.35 -9.20
CA ILE A 37 10.66 -23.91 -8.93
C ILE A 37 11.80 -23.33 -9.77
N GLY A 38 11.45 -22.74 -10.92
CA GLY A 38 12.40 -22.05 -11.81
C GLY A 38 13.15 -20.90 -11.13
N SER A 39 14.01 -20.19 -11.88
CA SER A 39 14.71 -19.03 -11.31
C SER A 39 13.71 -17.98 -10.82
N VAL A 40 14.06 -17.23 -9.78
CA VAL A 40 13.27 -16.05 -9.35
C VAL A 40 13.15 -15.04 -10.50
N ASP A 41 14.14 -15.00 -11.39
CA ASP A 41 14.11 -14.17 -12.61
C ASP A 41 13.02 -14.63 -13.61
N ASP A 42 12.59 -15.89 -13.55
CA ASP A 42 11.55 -16.46 -14.42
C ASP A 42 10.12 -16.20 -13.87
N LEU A 43 9.98 -15.57 -12.70
CA LEU A 43 8.70 -15.19 -12.09
C LEU A 43 8.26 -13.81 -12.60
N THR A 44 7.76 -13.78 -13.84
CA THR A 44 7.14 -12.56 -14.40
C THR A 44 5.69 -12.42 -13.95
N LEU A 45 5.19 -11.18 -13.94
CA LEU A 45 3.78 -10.90 -13.64
C LEU A 45 2.85 -11.55 -14.68
N GLU A 46 3.22 -11.49 -15.96
CA GLU A 46 2.50 -12.14 -17.07
C GLU A 46 2.38 -13.65 -16.86
N ARG A 47 3.46 -14.29 -16.40
CA ARG A 47 3.45 -15.72 -16.07
C ARG A 47 2.49 -15.99 -14.92
N LEU A 48 2.53 -15.20 -13.85
CA LEU A 48 1.59 -15.34 -12.71
C LEU A 48 0.13 -15.16 -13.14
N GLU A 49 -0.15 -14.18 -14.00
CA GLU A 49 -1.50 -13.93 -14.53
C GLU A 49 -2.01 -15.06 -15.44
N SER A 50 -1.10 -15.80 -16.08
CA SER A 50 -1.46 -16.97 -16.90
C SER A 50 -1.76 -18.24 -16.09
N MET A 51 -1.49 -18.25 -14.78
CA MET A 51 -1.74 -19.40 -13.90
C MET A 51 -3.15 -19.37 -13.29
N SER A 52 -3.60 -20.51 -12.77
CA SER A 52 -4.75 -20.49 -11.85
C SER A 52 -4.35 -19.81 -10.54
N LEU A 53 -5.34 -19.23 -9.84
CA LEU A 53 -5.12 -18.52 -8.58
C LEU A 53 -4.40 -19.40 -7.55
N GLU A 54 -4.82 -20.66 -7.42
CA GLU A 54 -4.25 -21.61 -6.46
C GLU A 54 -2.78 -21.90 -6.78
N LYS A 55 -2.46 -22.13 -8.07
CA LYS A 55 -1.08 -22.41 -8.50
C LYS A 55 -0.16 -21.21 -8.36
N GLY A 56 -0.65 -20.01 -8.68
CA GLY A 56 0.10 -18.77 -8.51
C GLY A 56 0.40 -18.50 -7.03
N ALA A 57 -0.59 -18.69 -6.16
CA ALA A 57 -0.43 -18.53 -4.72
C ALA A 57 0.57 -19.55 -4.14
N GLU A 58 0.48 -20.82 -4.53
CA GLU A 58 1.41 -21.86 -4.10
C GLU A 58 2.85 -21.53 -4.52
N LEU A 59 3.05 -21.11 -5.77
CA LEU A 59 4.37 -20.72 -6.27
C LEU A 59 4.95 -19.53 -5.50
N LEU A 60 4.16 -18.47 -5.29
CA LEU A 60 4.60 -17.30 -4.53
C LEU A 60 4.94 -17.65 -3.07
N GLN A 61 4.16 -18.53 -2.45
CA GLN A 61 4.42 -19.02 -1.10
C GLN A 61 5.73 -19.83 -1.04
N GLN A 62 5.98 -20.69 -2.02
CA GLN A 62 7.23 -21.45 -2.10
C GLN A 62 8.44 -20.53 -2.26
N VAL A 63 8.37 -19.56 -3.17
CA VAL A 63 9.42 -18.56 -3.40
C VAL A 63 9.69 -17.76 -2.13
N TYR A 64 8.64 -17.32 -1.43
CA TYR A 64 8.78 -16.64 -0.15
C TYR A 64 9.51 -17.52 0.87
N HIS A 65 9.07 -18.75 1.11
CA HIS A 65 9.74 -19.61 2.10
C HIS A 65 11.19 -19.93 1.74
N LEU A 66 11.50 -20.12 0.44
CA LEU A 66 12.87 -20.29 -0.02
C LEU A 66 13.73 -19.05 0.26
N SER A 67 13.20 -17.84 0.01
CA SER A 67 13.91 -16.59 0.28
C SER A 67 14.25 -16.38 1.76
N GLN A 68 13.47 -16.95 2.67
CA GLN A 68 13.72 -16.85 4.11
C GLN A 68 14.83 -17.81 4.58
N ILE A 69 15.28 -18.75 3.73
CA ILE A 69 16.39 -19.66 4.07
C ILE A 69 17.70 -18.86 4.02
N ASN A 70 18.52 -18.99 5.07
CA ASN A 70 19.83 -18.34 5.26
C ASN A 70 19.84 -16.80 5.33
N HIS A 71 18.71 -16.12 5.06
CA HIS A 71 18.64 -14.65 4.97
C HIS A 71 19.65 -14.06 3.98
N ASP A 72 19.89 -14.75 2.86
CA ASP A 72 20.94 -14.36 1.90
C ASP A 72 20.44 -13.37 0.83
N ILE A 73 19.16 -12.98 0.87
CA ILE A 73 18.57 -12.03 -0.09
C ILE A 73 18.44 -10.65 0.57
N GLU A 74 19.42 -9.80 0.31
CA GLU A 74 19.40 -8.39 0.73
C GLU A 74 18.54 -7.56 -0.24
N PRO A 75 17.76 -6.59 0.26
CA PRO A 75 17.03 -5.68 -0.60
C PRO A 75 18.02 -4.77 -1.33
N THR A 76 17.85 -4.61 -2.64
CA THR A 76 18.78 -3.87 -3.50
C THR A 76 18.11 -2.79 -4.33
N TYR A 77 16.78 -2.70 -4.29
CA TYR A 77 16.01 -1.80 -5.12
C TYR A 77 15.42 -0.64 -4.32
N VAL A 78 15.86 0.59 -4.61
CA VAL A 78 15.27 1.83 -4.11
C VAL A 78 14.87 2.70 -5.30
N PRO A 79 13.57 2.83 -5.63
CA PRO A 79 13.14 3.61 -6.77
C PRO A 79 13.32 5.12 -6.55
N SER A 80 13.85 5.82 -7.55
CA SER A 80 13.93 7.28 -7.58
C SER A 80 12.78 7.91 -8.37
N ASN A 81 12.54 9.21 -8.15
CA ASN A 81 11.55 10.01 -8.86
C ASN A 81 10.14 9.38 -8.81
N VAL A 82 9.70 8.96 -7.62
CA VAL A 82 8.34 8.50 -7.38
C VAL A 82 7.41 9.70 -7.49
N GLN A 83 6.43 9.62 -8.39
CA GLN A 83 5.45 10.68 -8.57
C GLN A 83 4.39 10.64 -7.48
N VAL A 84 3.93 11.82 -7.11
CA VAL A 84 2.81 12.02 -6.20
C VAL A 84 1.70 12.71 -6.97
N TYR A 85 0.45 12.37 -6.68
CA TYR A 85 -0.68 13.11 -7.23
C TYR A 85 -1.79 13.37 -6.22
N VAL A 86 -2.50 14.47 -6.46
CA VAL A 86 -3.67 14.91 -5.68
C VAL A 86 -4.86 14.97 -6.63
N PRO A 87 -5.87 14.10 -6.48
CA PRO A 87 -7.06 14.13 -7.32
C PRO A 87 -7.96 15.32 -6.95
N LYS A 88 -8.60 15.91 -7.96
CA LYS A 88 -9.52 17.04 -7.85
C LYS A 88 -10.95 16.61 -8.15
N ALA A 89 -11.91 17.33 -7.58
CA ALA A 89 -13.34 17.00 -7.70
C ALA A 89 -13.85 17.01 -9.16
N ASN A 90 -13.21 17.80 -10.04
CA ASN A 90 -13.52 17.87 -11.47
C ASN A 90 -12.97 16.70 -12.30
N GLY A 91 -12.23 15.76 -11.68
CA GLY A 91 -11.60 14.62 -12.34
C GLY A 91 -10.13 14.82 -12.71
N ASP A 92 -9.62 16.05 -12.62
CA ASP A 92 -8.20 16.35 -12.86
C ASP A 92 -7.32 15.88 -11.70
N LYS A 93 -6.01 15.89 -11.93
CA LYS A 93 -5.01 15.56 -10.92
C LYS A 93 -3.85 16.54 -10.99
N ILE A 94 -3.41 17.03 -9.84
CA ILE A 94 -2.10 17.66 -9.72
C ILE A 94 -1.09 16.52 -9.62
N VAL A 95 -0.08 16.48 -10.50
CA VAL A 95 0.97 15.45 -10.50
C VAL A 95 2.31 16.14 -10.40
N ALA A 96 3.14 15.73 -9.45
CA ALA A 96 4.47 16.31 -9.27
C ALA A 96 5.43 15.32 -8.58
N SER A 97 6.71 15.68 -8.48
CA SER A 97 7.63 14.99 -7.58
C SER A 97 7.27 15.26 -6.12
N LEU A 98 7.84 14.47 -5.18
CA LEU A 98 7.68 14.70 -3.74
C LEU A 98 8.05 16.15 -3.35
N ASP A 99 9.22 16.62 -3.79
CA ASP A 99 9.72 17.95 -3.41
C ASP A 99 8.86 19.11 -3.93
N GLU A 100 8.37 18.99 -5.17
CA GLU A 100 7.49 19.99 -5.78
C GLU A 100 6.08 19.95 -5.18
N MET A 101 5.58 18.77 -4.82
CA MET A 101 4.21 18.60 -4.32
C MET A 101 3.95 19.44 -3.08
N THR A 102 4.90 19.54 -2.15
CA THR A 102 4.76 20.40 -0.95
C THR A 102 4.51 21.87 -1.32
N GLN A 103 5.22 22.39 -2.34
CA GLN A 103 5.04 23.77 -2.78
C GLN A 103 3.70 23.98 -3.49
N LEU A 104 3.25 23.00 -4.26
CA LEU A 104 1.94 23.05 -4.92
C LEU A 104 0.80 23.01 -3.90
N LEU A 105 0.89 22.12 -2.91
CA LEU A 105 -0.11 22.01 -1.84
C LEU A 105 -0.21 23.30 -1.00
N LYS A 106 0.88 24.04 -0.84
CA LYS A 106 0.88 25.34 -0.15
C LYS A 106 0.07 26.41 -0.88
N GLN A 107 -0.11 26.28 -2.19
CA GLN A 107 -0.91 27.18 -3.01
C GLN A 107 -2.38 26.77 -3.05
N GLU A 108 -2.71 25.57 -2.59
CA GLU A 108 -4.08 25.07 -2.57
C GLU A 108 -4.88 25.70 -1.42
N GLN A 109 -6.03 26.27 -1.76
CA GLN A 109 -6.91 26.87 -0.77
C GLN A 109 -7.56 25.76 0.08
N ASN A 110 -7.51 25.92 1.40
CA ASN A 110 -8.12 25.02 2.38
C ASN A 110 -7.54 23.59 2.45
N PHE A 111 -6.37 23.34 1.85
CA PHE A 111 -5.70 22.05 2.02
C PHE A 111 -5.26 21.86 3.48
N GLY A 112 -5.47 20.66 4.01
CA GLY A 112 -4.98 20.25 5.32
C GLY A 112 -5.73 20.82 6.52
N GLN A 113 -6.93 21.38 6.31
CA GLN A 113 -7.79 21.88 7.39
C GLN A 113 -8.41 20.74 8.22
N ASP A 114 -8.55 19.55 7.64
CA ASP A 114 -9.11 18.36 8.28
C ASP A 114 -8.16 17.15 8.11
N GLU A 115 -8.68 15.94 7.87
CA GLU A 115 -7.91 14.72 7.68
C GLU A 115 -7.14 14.76 6.36
N VAL A 116 -5.82 14.53 6.38
CA VAL A 116 -5.03 14.33 5.17
C VAL A 116 -4.71 12.84 5.03
N THR A 117 -5.33 12.19 4.06
CA THR A 117 -5.08 10.79 3.74
C THR A 117 -4.00 10.66 2.67
N ILE A 118 -2.91 9.97 3.01
CA ILE A 118 -1.82 9.67 2.10
C ILE A 118 -1.88 8.18 1.74
N ILE A 119 -2.00 7.85 0.47
CA ILE A 119 -2.03 6.46 -0.02
C ILE A 119 -0.71 6.14 -0.73
N VAL A 120 -0.01 5.11 -0.27
CA VAL A 120 1.16 4.52 -0.91
C VAL A 120 0.72 3.29 -1.71
N THR A 121 0.75 3.38 -3.04
CA THR A 121 0.45 2.22 -3.88
C THR A 121 1.60 1.22 -3.86
N GLY A 122 1.32 -0.08 -3.79
CA GLY A 122 2.36 -1.12 -3.74
C GLY A 122 2.17 -2.26 -4.74
N LEU A 123 1.19 -2.13 -5.64
CA LEU A 123 0.96 -3.12 -6.69
C LEU A 123 1.32 -2.55 -8.08
N PRO A 124 1.78 -3.38 -9.02
CA PRO A 124 2.15 -2.96 -10.37
C PRO A 124 1.03 -2.23 -11.10
N LYS A 125 1.37 -1.06 -11.66
CA LYS A 125 0.41 -0.24 -12.42
C LYS A 125 0.08 -0.80 -13.81
N ASN A 126 0.86 -1.73 -14.34
CA ASN A 126 0.58 -2.39 -15.62
C ASN A 126 -0.60 -3.38 -15.56
N CYS A 127 -1.13 -3.69 -14.37
CA CYS A 127 -2.31 -4.54 -14.22
C CYS A 127 -3.61 -3.70 -14.21
N GLU A 128 -4.54 -3.97 -15.13
CA GLU A 128 -5.81 -3.23 -15.23
C GLU A 128 -6.66 -3.36 -13.97
N THR A 129 -6.68 -4.55 -13.37
CA THR A 129 -7.41 -4.83 -12.12
C THR A 129 -6.88 -3.93 -10.98
N VAL A 130 -5.56 -3.77 -10.88
CA VAL A 130 -4.92 -2.88 -9.89
C VAL A 130 -5.30 -1.43 -10.14
N ASN A 131 -5.24 -0.97 -11.39
CA ASN A 131 -5.64 0.39 -11.75
C ASN A 131 -7.12 0.67 -11.41
N LYS A 132 -7.99 -0.29 -11.69
CA LYS A 132 -9.42 -0.20 -11.35
C LYS A 132 -9.63 -0.14 -9.83
N ALA A 133 -8.94 -0.99 -9.07
CA ALA A 133 -9.01 -0.99 -7.61
C ALA A 133 -8.53 0.33 -7.00
N ASN A 134 -7.38 0.83 -7.45
CA ASN A 134 -6.83 2.11 -6.99
C ASN A 134 -7.75 3.29 -7.30
N ARG A 135 -8.31 3.33 -8.52
CA ARG A 135 -9.30 4.35 -8.89
C ARG A 135 -10.53 4.29 -7.98
N LYS A 136 -11.09 3.11 -7.73
CA LYS A 136 -12.25 2.94 -6.85
C LYS A 136 -11.94 3.38 -5.41
N LEU A 137 -10.76 3.03 -4.89
CA LEU A 137 -10.34 3.44 -3.54
C LEU A 137 -10.24 4.96 -3.43
N VAL A 138 -9.55 5.61 -4.38
CA VAL A 138 -9.43 7.07 -4.43
C VAL A 138 -10.81 7.73 -4.54
N GLN A 139 -11.67 7.23 -5.42
CA GLN A 139 -13.03 7.73 -5.58
C GLN A 139 -13.87 7.60 -4.31
N ALA A 140 -13.74 6.50 -3.57
CA ALA A 140 -14.45 6.31 -2.30
C ALA A 140 -14.04 7.36 -1.26
N TYR A 141 -12.75 7.70 -1.18
CA TYR A 141 -12.28 8.77 -0.28
C TYR A 141 -12.73 10.16 -0.75
N MET A 142 -12.64 10.45 -2.05
CA MET A 142 -13.16 11.71 -2.60
C MET A 142 -14.66 11.87 -2.35
N GLN A 143 -15.45 10.81 -2.52
CA GLN A 143 -16.87 10.80 -2.18
C GLN A 143 -17.05 11.05 -0.69
N ARG A 144 -16.35 10.30 0.18
CA ARG A 144 -16.40 10.46 1.63
C ARG A 144 -16.18 11.91 2.07
N TYR A 145 -15.19 12.58 1.50
CA TYR A 145 -14.84 13.96 1.84
C TYR A 145 -15.81 15.00 1.24
N ASN A 146 -16.44 14.69 0.11
CA ASN A 146 -17.43 15.56 -0.54
C ASN A 146 -18.89 15.31 -0.08
N LEU A 147 -19.15 14.31 0.77
CA LEU A 147 -20.50 13.96 1.24
C LEU A 147 -21.21 15.12 1.97
N LYS A 148 -20.49 16.02 2.68
CA LYS A 148 -21.13 17.22 3.26
C LYS A 148 -21.70 18.15 2.20
N GLN A 149 -20.95 18.43 1.12
CA GLN A 149 -21.43 19.26 0.01
C GLN A 149 -22.63 18.62 -0.69
N GLN A 150 -22.65 17.29 -0.82
CA GLN A 150 -23.78 16.56 -1.40
C GLN A 150 -25.02 16.54 -0.48
N GLN A 151 -24.84 16.45 0.83
CA GLN A 151 -25.94 16.56 1.80
C GLN A 151 -26.54 17.97 1.84
N GLU A 152 -25.71 19.02 1.79
CA GLU A 152 -26.15 20.42 1.77
C GLU A 152 -26.89 20.77 0.46
N GLN A 153 -26.47 20.22 -0.68
CA GLN A 153 -27.19 20.35 -1.96
C GLN A 153 -28.47 19.51 -1.99
N GLY A 154 -28.45 18.29 -1.44
CA GLY A 154 -29.62 17.42 -1.34
C GLY A 154 -30.72 17.99 -0.46
N GLN A 155 -30.38 18.66 0.66
CA GLN A 155 -31.35 19.35 1.51
C GLN A 155 -31.98 20.59 0.84
N LYS A 156 -31.28 21.25 -0.09
CA LYS A 156 -31.87 22.34 -0.91
C LYS A 156 -32.87 21.80 -1.93
N TYR A 157 -32.57 20.69 -2.61
CA TYR A 157 -33.49 20.07 -3.56
C TYR A 157 -34.72 19.43 -2.89
N ASN A 158 -34.57 18.82 -1.72
CA ASN A 158 -35.70 18.19 -1.00
C ASN A 158 -36.66 19.21 -0.34
N ARG A 159 -36.29 20.49 -0.30
CA ARG A 159 -37.19 21.57 0.12
C ARG A 159 -38.13 22.03 -1.00
N ASP A 160 -37.78 21.74 -2.26
CA ASP A 160 -38.51 22.16 -3.47
C ASP A 160 -39.27 21.03 -4.17
N SER A 161 -39.08 19.76 -3.79
CA SER A 161 -39.73 18.63 -4.45
C SER A 161 -40.42 17.71 -3.45
N SER A 162 -41.50 18.21 -2.86
CA SER A 162 -42.55 17.36 -2.30
C SER A 162 -43.57 17.04 -3.39
N GLU A 163 -43.18 16.30 -4.43
CA GLU A 163 -44.08 15.71 -5.44
C GLU A 163 -43.27 14.82 -6.40
N ASP A 164 -43.18 13.52 -6.09
CA ASP A 164 -43.45 12.38 -6.98
C ASP A 164 -42.78 11.10 -6.48
N ASN A 165 -43.57 10.24 -5.85
CA ASN A 165 -43.21 8.88 -5.49
C ASN A 165 -43.69 7.92 -6.60
N ASN A 166 -42.81 7.49 -7.51
CA ASN A 166 -42.78 6.10 -7.99
C ASN A 166 -41.77 5.90 -9.13
N ARG A 167 -40.59 5.33 -8.84
CA ARG A 167 -39.82 4.53 -9.82
C ARG A 167 -39.16 3.36 -9.11
N GLN A 168 -39.49 2.14 -9.56
CA GLN A 168 -38.91 0.87 -9.12
C GLN A 168 -37.39 0.85 -9.33
N ARG A 169 -36.64 0.69 -8.23
CA ARG A 169 -35.18 0.47 -8.20
C ARG A 169 -34.84 -1.00 -8.46
N THR A 170 -33.72 -1.25 -9.13
CA THR A 170 -33.19 -2.61 -9.37
C THR A 170 -32.17 -2.99 -8.29
N SER A 171 -32.12 -4.28 -7.94
CA SER A 171 -31.57 -4.83 -6.69
C SER A 171 -30.04 -4.80 -6.48
N SER A 172 -29.25 -4.11 -7.32
CA SER A 172 -27.78 -4.00 -7.17
C SER A 172 -27.28 -2.58 -6.93
N GLU A 173 -28.18 -1.60 -6.87
CA GLU A 173 -27.89 -0.26 -6.37
C GLU A 173 -28.07 -0.30 -4.85
N GLU A 174 -27.03 -0.74 -4.13
CA GLU A 174 -26.97 -0.58 -2.68
C GLU A 174 -27.31 0.87 -2.32
N ASP A 175 -28.12 1.04 -1.27
CA ASP A 175 -28.74 2.29 -0.89
C ASP A 175 -27.71 3.28 -0.30
N TYR A 176 -26.82 3.82 -1.15
CA TYR A 176 -25.79 4.79 -0.79
C TYR A 176 -26.38 6.01 -0.08
N SER A 177 -27.65 6.33 -0.38
CA SER A 177 -28.42 7.40 0.27
C SER A 177 -28.68 7.18 1.76
N GLU A 178 -28.85 5.94 2.22
CA GLU A 178 -29.15 5.62 3.62
C GLU A 178 -27.87 5.54 4.47
N GLN A 179 -26.81 4.94 3.92
CA GLN A 179 -25.49 4.86 4.57
C GLN A 179 -24.82 6.24 4.70
N ALA A 180 -25.03 7.13 3.71
CA ALA A 180 -24.56 8.50 3.76
C ALA A 180 -25.21 9.33 4.87
N LYS A 181 -26.49 9.07 5.21
CA LYS A 181 -27.22 9.83 6.24
C LYS A 181 -26.74 9.56 7.68
N SER A 182 -26.07 8.42 7.92
CA SER A 182 -25.65 8.00 9.27
C SER A 182 -24.14 8.13 9.53
N ALA A 183 -23.33 8.37 8.51
CA ALA A 183 -21.90 8.56 8.68
C ALA A 183 -21.59 9.95 9.29
N LYS A 184 -20.82 9.99 10.39
CA LYS A 184 -20.13 11.23 10.80
C LYS A 184 -19.16 11.62 9.67
N THR A 185 -19.57 12.56 8.83
CA THR A 185 -18.79 13.00 7.66
C THR A 185 -17.61 13.85 8.12
N GLN A 186 -16.41 13.28 8.06
CA GLN A 186 -15.16 14.02 8.20
C GLN A 186 -14.75 14.48 6.80
N THR A 187 -14.55 15.77 6.62
CA THR A 187 -13.93 16.38 5.43
C THR A 187 -12.43 16.03 5.41
N GLY A 188 -11.77 16.17 4.27
CA GLY A 188 -10.36 15.85 4.17
C GLY A 188 -9.78 15.93 2.78
N ASP A 189 -8.48 15.77 2.72
CA ASP A 189 -7.67 15.77 1.52
C ASP A 189 -7.07 14.40 1.25
N ILE A 190 -6.77 14.14 -0.02
CA ILE A 190 -6.16 12.89 -0.46
C ILE A 190 -4.91 13.16 -1.29
N ILE A 191 -3.82 12.50 -0.91
CA ILE A 191 -2.56 12.45 -1.64
C ILE A 191 -2.27 10.98 -1.98
N VAL A 192 -1.81 10.72 -3.20
CA VAL A 192 -1.39 9.38 -3.62
C VAL A 192 0.07 9.40 -4.04
N ILE A 193 0.90 8.62 -3.36
CA ILE A 193 2.28 8.32 -3.74
C ILE A 193 2.24 7.11 -4.67
N ASP A 194 2.51 7.31 -5.96
CA ASP A 194 2.39 6.30 -7.02
C ASP A 194 3.64 5.39 -7.10
N LEU A 195 4.00 4.75 -5.97
CA LEU A 195 5.12 3.81 -5.91
C LEU A 195 4.90 2.59 -6.81
N GLY A 196 3.66 2.12 -6.98
CA GLY A 196 3.29 1.03 -7.89
C GLY A 196 3.70 1.25 -9.36
N SER A 197 3.85 2.52 -9.80
CA SER A 197 4.40 2.84 -11.12
C SER A 197 5.89 2.49 -11.30
N LYS A 198 6.61 2.33 -10.18
CA LYS A 198 8.02 1.92 -10.12
C LYS A 198 8.19 0.43 -9.83
N LEU A 199 7.09 -0.32 -9.75
CA LEU A 199 7.09 -1.75 -9.47
C LEU A 199 6.54 -2.52 -10.67
N PRO A 200 7.17 -2.49 -11.85
CA PRO A 200 6.59 -3.06 -13.07
C PRO A 200 6.54 -4.60 -13.08
N ASN A 201 7.30 -5.27 -12.20
CA ASN A 201 7.43 -6.72 -12.17
C ASN A 201 7.66 -7.25 -10.75
N TYR A 202 7.53 -8.56 -10.57
CA TYR A 202 7.69 -9.20 -9.27
C TYR A 202 9.09 -8.97 -8.66
N ASN A 203 10.15 -9.00 -9.47
CA ASN A 203 11.52 -8.76 -8.98
C ASN A 203 11.66 -7.38 -8.30
N SER A 204 11.13 -6.33 -8.93
CA SER A 204 11.12 -4.99 -8.34
C SER A 204 10.34 -4.89 -7.03
N ILE A 205 9.32 -5.72 -6.83
CA ILE A 205 8.58 -5.82 -5.55
C ILE A 205 9.41 -6.59 -4.53
N ALA A 206 9.94 -7.75 -4.92
CA ALA A 206 10.65 -8.67 -4.04
C ALA A 206 11.96 -8.08 -3.49
N MET A 207 12.68 -7.31 -4.31
CA MET A 207 13.95 -6.67 -3.96
C MET A 207 13.81 -5.25 -3.42
N LEU A 208 12.58 -4.73 -3.27
CA LEU A 208 12.33 -3.38 -2.79
C LEU A 208 12.85 -3.22 -1.35
N ASP A 209 13.74 -2.26 -1.16
CA ASP A 209 14.15 -1.83 0.18
C ASP A 209 13.07 -0.94 0.78
N THR A 210 12.16 -1.57 1.52
CA THR A 210 11.02 -0.91 2.14
C THR A 210 11.42 0.10 3.22
N GLU A 211 12.55 -0.11 3.89
CA GLU A 211 13.05 0.79 4.93
C GLU A 211 13.67 2.05 4.32
N ALA A 212 14.52 1.88 3.30
CA ALA A 212 15.15 3.02 2.61
C ALA A 212 14.11 3.92 1.93
N ILE A 213 13.15 3.34 1.19
CA ILE A 213 12.09 4.13 0.55
C ILE A 213 11.11 4.71 1.59
N GLY A 214 10.82 3.97 2.66
CA GLY A 214 10.05 4.47 3.79
C GLY A 214 10.71 5.69 4.45
N CYS A 215 12.03 5.67 4.63
CA CYS A 215 12.79 6.81 5.14
C CYS A 215 12.64 8.06 4.26
N ILE A 216 12.67 7.90 2.93
CA ILE A 216 12.45 9.00 1.98
C ILE A 216 11.04 9.58 2.16
N PHE A 217 10.01 8.74 2.19
CA PHE A 217 8.64 9.22 2.36
C PHE A 217 8.38 9.81 3.75
N GLY A 218 8.95 9.23 4.80
CA GLY A 218 8.86 9.76 6.17
C GLY A 218 9.44 11.16 6.28
N LYS A 219 10.64 11.40 5.74
CA LYS A 219 11.25 12.73 5.67
C LYS A 219 10.40 13.73 4.88
N TRP A 220 9.83 13.29 3.77
CA TRP A 220 8.91 14.13 2.99
C TRP A 220 7.64 14.47 3.77
N ILE A 221 7.04 13.51 4.49
CA ILE A 221 5.86 13.77 5.34
C ILE A 221 6.22 14.78 6.43
N VAL A 222 7.39 14.67 7.09
CA VAL A 222 7.86 15.65 8.08
C VAL A 222 7.92 17.05 7.46
N LYS A 223 8.60 17.19 6.32
CA LYS A 223 8.72 18.47 5.59
C LYS A 223 7.34 19.04 5.23
N MET A 224 6.45 18.21 4.71
CA MET A 224 5.09 18.61 4.35
C MET A 224 4.30 19.08 5.58
N THR A 225 4.34 18.34 6.69
CA THR A 225 3.62 18.73 7.91
C THR A 225 4.15 20.02 8.51
N ASP A 226 5.46 20.25 8.46
CA ASP A 226 6.09 21.48 8.97
C ASP A 226 5.76 22.69 8.08
N GLU A 227 5.96 22.57 6.77
CA GLU A 227 5.75 23.69 5.84
C GLU A 227 4.27 24.11 5.70
N LEU A 228 3.34 23.16 5.84
CA LEU A 228 1.89 23.41 5.76
C LEU A 228 1.24 23.54 7.14
N GLN A 229 2.01 23.42 8.23
CA GLN A 229 1.51 23.51 9.61
C GLN A 229 0.38 22.50 9.90
N LEU A 230 0.52 21.28 9.36
CA LEU A 230 -0.46 20.21 9.52
C LEU A 230 -0.25 19.52 10.87
N PRO A 231 -1.27 19.40 11.72
CA PRO A 231 -1.15 18.61 12.94
C PRO A 231 -0.94 17.13 12.58
N HIS A 232 0.06 16.48 13.18
CA HIS A 232 0.32 15.06 12.93
C HIS A 232 -0.88 14.14 13.25
N GLU A 233 -1.78 14.61 14.13
CA GLU A 233 -3.05 13.97 14.50
C GLU A 233 -4.11 14.01 13.41
N THR A 234 -3.88 14.68 12.28
CA THR A 234 -4.80 14.67 11.12
C THR A 234 -4.33 13.76 9.99
N ILE A 235 -3.09 13.24 10.05
CA ILE A 235 -2.50 12.45 8.96
C ILE A 235 -2.90 10.98 9.06
N HIS A 236 -3.52 10.45 8.01
CA HIS A 236 -3.81 9.02 7.84
C HIS A 236 -2.96 8.46 6.70
N LEU A 237 -2.01 7.59 7.04
CA LEU A 237 -1.16 6.92 6.05
C LEU A 237 -1.72 5.54 5.73
N ILE A 238 -1.90 5.24 4.45
CA ILE A 238 -2.40 3.96 3.94
C ILE A 238 -1.34 3.37 3.03
N GLY A 239 -1.00 2.10 3.20
CA GLY A 239 -0.13 1.38 2.29
C GLY A 239 -0.80 0.11 1.78
N GLN A 240 -0.64 -0.19 0.49
CA GLN A 240 -1.20 -1.38 -0.15
C GLN A 240 -0.11 -2.40 -0.44
N ASN A 241 -0.35 -3.69 -0.18
CA ASN A 241 0.62 -4.75 -0.48
C ASN A 241 2.02 -4.45 0.09
N ILE A 242 3.10 -4.46 -0.70
CA ILE A 242 4.45 -4.08 -0.24
C ILE A 242 4.50 -2.63 0.26
N GLY A 243 3.62 -1.76 -0.26
CA GLY A 243 3.46 -0.37 0.18
C GLY A 243 2.98 -0.25 1.62
N ALA A 244 2.38 -1.29 2.21
CA ALA A 244 2.03 -1.33 3.63
C ALA A 244 3.27 -1.31 4.54
N HIS A 245 4.32 -2.04 4.14
CA HIS A 245 5.61 -2.03 4.86
C HIS A 245 6.31 -0.69 4.69
N VAL A 246 6.29 -0.12 3.49
CA VAL A 246 6.80 1.23 3.21
C VAL A 246 6.07 2.28 4.06
N ALA A 247 4.75 2.19 4.18
CA ALA A 247 3.96 3.08 5.03
C ALA A 247 4.35 2.94 6.52
N GLY A 248 4.58 1.70 6.99
CA GLY A 248 5.09 1.44 8.34
C GLY A 248 6.46 2.09 8.58
N ALA A 249 7.41 1.85 7.68
CA ALA A 249 8.75 2.44 7.73
C ALA A 249 8.71 3.98 7.68
N ALA A 250 7.86 4.57 6.83
CA ALA A 250 7.67 6.01 6.76
C ALA A 250 7.11 6.61 8.06
N ALA A 251 6.14 5.94 8.69
CA ALA A 251 5.59 6.36 9.98
C ALA A 251 6.61 6.22 11.13
N ASN A 252 7.45 5.17 11.09
CA ASN A 252 8.56 5.00 12.03
C ASN A 252 9.58 6.11 11.88
N GLU A 253 9.98 6.44 10.65
CA GLU A 253 10.90 7.54 10.37
C GLU A 253 10.31 8.89 10.81
N PHE A 254 9.04 9.14 10.51
CA PHE A 254 8.33 10.33 11.00
C PHE A 254 8.40 10.43 12.53
N THR A 255 8.13 9.33 13.22
CA THR A 255 8.19 9.27 14.69
C THR A 255 9.61 9.50 15.20
N ARG A 256 10.62 8.93 14.53
CA ARG A 256 12.04 9.09 14.88
C ARG A 256 12.50 10.55 14.76
N LEU A 257 12.03 11.26 13.74
CA LEU A 257 12.42 12.64 13.45
C LEU A 257 11.67 13.69 14.29
N THR A 258 10.41 13.42 14.62
CA THR A 258 9.53 14.42 15.27
C THR A 258 9.24 14.12 16.74
N GLY A 259 9.40 12.87 17.18
CA GLY A 259 8.92 12.38 18.47
C GLY A 259 7.41 12.14 18.52
N HIS A 260 6.67 12.43 17.43
CA HIS A 260 5.22 12.30 17.36
C HIS A 260 4.80 11.16 16.44
N LYS A 261 3.67 10.52 16.75
CA LYS A 261 3.06 9.51 15.88
C LYS A 261 2.02 10.17 14.97
N LEU A 262 1.94 9.67 13.73
CA LEU A 262 0.80 9.97 12.86
C LEU A 262 -0.49 9.45 13.50
N ARG A 263 -1.63 10.07 13.19
CA ARG A 263 -2.95 9.66 13.71
C ARG A 263 -3.22 8.17 13.50
N ARG A 264 -2.95 7.68 12.29
CA ARG A 264 -3.28 6.31 11.90
C ARG A 264 -2.42 5.84 10.74
N VAL A 265 -2.04 4.56 10.78
CA VAL A 265 -1.48 3.82 9.65
C VAL A 265 -2.41 2.65 9.33
N THR A 266 -2.67 2.39 8.05
CA THR A 266 -3.50 1.27 7.60
C THR A 266 -2.79 0.47 6.52
N GLY A 267 -2.50 -0.79 6.79
CA GLY A 267 -2.00 -1.74 5.79
C GLY A 267 -3.17 -2.46 5.11
N LEU A 268 -3.28 -2.33 3.79
CA LEU A 268 -4.26 -3.04 2.97
C LEU A 268 -3.57 -4.24 2.33
N ASP A 269 -3.91 -5.43 2.81
CA ASP A 269 -3.35 -6.71 2.36
C ASP A 269 -1.81 -6.73 2.30
N PRO A 270 -1.10 -6.53 3.44
CA PRO A 270 0.37 -6.48 3.45
C PRO A 270 0.98 -7.78 2.91
N SER A 271 1.95 -7.66 2.00
CA SER A 271 2.61 -8.83 1.40
C SER A 271 3.64 -9.46 2.35
N GLY A 272 4.09 -10.67 2.00
CA GLY A 272 5.33 -11.21 2.56
C GLY A 272 6.54 -10.43 2.05
N ILE A 273 7.48 -10.10 2.94
CA ILE A 273 8.76 -9.45 2.56
C ILE A 273 9.76 -10.53 2.15
N VAL A 274 10.14 -10.54 0.88
CA VAL A 274 11.08 -11.51 0.29
C VAL A 274 12.52 -11.18 0.70
N ALA A 275 13.02 -10.01 0.30
CA ALA A 275 14.37 -9.56 0.65
C ALA A 275 14.38 -8.86 2.03
N LYS A 276 15.24 -9.31 2.95
CA LYS A 276 15.44 -8.71 4.27
C LYS A 276 16.93 -8.59 4.55
N GLY A 277 17.38 -7.38 4.86
CA GLY A 277 18.73 -7.17 5.40
C GLY A 277 18.87 -7.86 6.76
N ARG A 278 20.08 -8.32 7.08
CA ARG A 278 20.42 -8.89 8.40
C ARG A 278 20.48 -7.83 9.50
#